data_AF-A0A9E2YTP3-F1
#
_entry.id   AF-A0A9E2YTP3-F1
#
_cell.length_a   1.000
_cell.length_b   1.000
_cell.length_c   1.000
_cell.angle_alpha   90.00
_cell.angle_beta   90.00
_cell.angle_gamma   90.00
#
_symmetry.space_group_name_H-M   'P 1'
#
loop_
_entity.id
_entity.type
_entity.pdbx_description
1 polymer ?
#
loop_
_entity_poly.entity_id
_entity_poly.type
_entity_poly.pdbx_seq_one_letter_code
_entity_poly.pdbx_strand_id
1 'polypeptide(L)'
;LVKVGRIQNYNNWSPEMVPDPDTSCLGLEYFCFEGDGLWTSSDADLIELAKRELEHLGLAQQIDVVDGAVVRMPKAYPVYDSCYQQGLAAVREFLAMVPNLQLVGRNGMHRYNNQDHSMLTAMLAARNILGANYDLWQVNADSEYGEEGGEITEEELKQLESSQPLIPQRAVAGVGR
;
A
#
# COMPACT_ATOMS: atom_id res chain seq x y z
N LEU A 1 3.03 -22.94 -14.70
CA LEU A 1 2.26 -21.74 -14.30
C LEU A 1 2.73 -21.38 -12.89
N VAL A 2 3.04 -20.12 -12.63
CA VAL A 2 3.47 -19.63 -11.31
C VAL A 2 2.29 -19.10 -10.50
N LYS A 3 2.45 -18.98 -9.19
CA LYS A 3 1.51 -18.40 -8.23
C LYS A 3 1.82 -16.96 -7.87
N VAL A 4 3.08 -16.53 -7.99
CA VAL A 4 3.48 -15.15 -7.70
C VAL A 4 2.68 -14.17 -8.55
N GLY A 5 2.13 -13.15 -7.90
CA GLY A 5 1.33 -12.11 -8.54
C GLY A 5 2.16 -10.89 -8.94
N ARG A 6 3.16 -10.54 -8.14
CA ARG A 6 4.06 -9.39 -8.39
C ARG A 6 5.46 -9.68 -7.90
N ILE A 7 6.46 -9.20 -8.64
CA ILE A 7 7.87 -9.26 -8.27
C ILE A 7 8.45 -7.84 -8.33
N GLN A 8 9.23 -7.45 -7.33
CA GLN A 8 9.98 -6.19 -7.31
C GLN A 8 11.46 -6.47 -7.10
N ASN A 9 12.32 -5.66 -7.72
CA ASN A 9 13.75 -5.64 -7.44
C ASN A 9 14.08 -4.36 -6.67
N TYR A 10 14.32 -4.50 -5.36
CA TYR A 10 14.55 -3.36 -4.48
C TYR A 10 15.89 -2.67 -4.73
N ASN A 11 16.90 -3.39 -5.23
CA ASN A 11 18.18 -2.78 -5.62
C ASN A 11 17.99 -1.73 -6.73
N ASN A 12 17.07 -1.99 -7.67
CA ASN A 12 16.74 -1.03 -8.73
C ASN A 12 15.97 0.21 -8.22
N TRP A 13 15.46 0.21 -6.98
CA TRP A 13 14.83 1.38 -6.38
C TRP A 13 15.86 2.29 -5.74
N SER A 14 16.86 1.71 -5.07
CA SER A 14 18.00 2.42 -4.50
C SER A 14 19.11 1.43 -4.13
N PRO A 15 20.40 1.79 -4.34
CA PRO A 15 21.53 0.96 -3.88
C PRO A 15 21.56 0.81 -2.35
N GLU A 16 20.92 1.71 -1.59
CA GLU A 16 20.84 1.64 -0.12
C GLU A 16 19.81 0.62 0.39
N MET A 17 18.99 0.04 -0.50
CA MET A 17 17.99 -0.98 -0.16
C MET A 17 18.58 -2.40 -0.12
N VAL A 18 19.87 -2.55 -0.39
CA VAL A 18 20.60 -3.81 -0.27
C VAL A 18 21.89 -3.60 0.54
N PRO A 19 22.31 -4.58 1.35
CA PRO A 19 23.53 -4.46 2.15
C PRO A 19 24.81 -4.64 1.31
N ASP A 20 24.72 -5.32 0.16
CA ASP A 20 25.83 -5.64 -0.72
C ASP A 20 25.46 -5.27 -2.18
N PRO A 21 26.23 -4.38 -2.85
CA PRO A 21 25.94 -3.94 -4.22
C PRO A 21 26.03 -5.06 -5.28
N ASP A 22 26.72 -6.16 -4.99
CA ASP A 22 26.81 -7.31 -5.89
C ASP A 22 25.61 -8.27 -5.72
N THR A 23 24.68 -7.96 -4.82
CA THR A 23 23.47 -8.73 -4.56
C THR A 23 22.19 -7.96 -4.93
N SER A 24 21.08 -8.66 -5.00
CA SER A 24 19.76 -8.04 -5.15
C SER A 24 18.78 -8.64 -4.15
N CYS A 25 17.83 -7.83 -3.69
CA CYS A 25 16.68 -8.28 -2.91
C CYS A 25 15.45 -8.25 -3.81
N LEU A 26 14.87 -9.43 -4.06
CA LEU A 26 13.62 -9.56 -4.78
C LEU A 26 12.45 -9.69 -3.80
N GLY A 27 11.48 -8.78 -3.91
CA GLY A 27 10.17 -8.92 -3.27
C GLY A 27 9.26 -9.77 -4.14
N LEU A 28 8.65 -10.81 -3.58
CA LEU A 28 7.66 -11.64 -4.28
C LEU A 28 6.35 -11.61 -3.49
N GLU A 29 5.26 -11.23 -4.16
CA GLU A 29 3.95 -11.12 -3.55
C GLU A 29 3.04 -12.27 -3.99
N TYR A 30 2.50 -12.98 -2.99
CA TYR A 30 1.56 -14.08 -3.14
C TYR A 30 0.22 -13.68 -2.54
N PHE A 31 -0.83 -13.70 -3.36
CA PHE A 31 -2.19 -13.43 -2.88
C PHE A 31 -2.79 -14.70 -2.28
N CYS A 32 -3.27 -14.61 -1.05
CA CYS A 32 -3.84 -15.72 -0.30
C CYS A 32 -4.91 -15.23 0.67
N PHE A 33 -5.75 -16.17 1.12
CA PHE A 33 -6.70 -15.97 2.20
C PHE A 33 -6.17 -16.57 3.50
N GLU A 34 -6.49 -15.93 4.61
CA GLU A 34 -6.16 -16.45 5.93
C GLU A 34 -6.74 -17.86 6.11
N GLY A 35 -5.87 -18.80 6.48
CA GLY A 35 -6.22 -20.21 6.64
C GLY A 35 -6.10 -21.07 5.38
N ASP A 36 -5.83 -20.49 4.21
CA ASP A 36 -5.58 -21.27 2.99
C ASP A 36 -4.20 -21.95 2.99
N GLY A 37 -3.93 -22.78 1.98
CA GLY A 37 -2.69 -23.55 1.90
C GLY A 37 -1.43 -22.68 1.74
N LEU A 38 -1.51 -21.50 1.10
CA LEU A 38 -0.36 -20.59 1.02
C LEU A 38 -0.14 -19.89 2.35
N TRP A 39 -1.22 -19.42 2.99
CA TRP A 39 -1.15 -18.74 4.29
C TRP A 39 -0.59 -19.65 5.39
N THR A 40 -1.00 -20.91 5.40
CA THR A 40 -0.63 -21.90 6.44
C THR A 40 0.67 -22.65 6.14
N SER A 41 1.25 -22.48 4.95
CA SER A 41 2.57 -23.04 4.62
C SER A 41 3.65 -22.52 5.57
N SER A 42 4.68 -23.33 5.80
CA SER A 42 5.86 -22.86 6.54
C SER A 42 6.63 -21.81 5.73
N ASP A 43 7.41 -20.97 6.40
CA ASP A 43 8.25 -19.98 5.73
C ASP A 43 9.26 -20.65 4.79
N ALA A 44 9.82 -21.79 5.20
CA ALA A 44 10.74 -22.57 4.39
C ALA A 44 10.07 -23.08 3.10
N ASP A 45 8.84 -23.58 3.18
CA ASP A 45 8.12 -24.05 1.99
C ASP A 45 7.80 -22.90 1.02
N LEU A 46 7.49 -21.71 1.55
CA LEU A 46 7.22 -20.51 0.75
C LEU A 46 8.50 -19.97 0.08
N ILE A 47 9.64 -20.00 0.78
CA ILE A 47 10.94 -19.64 0.21
C ILE A 47 11.32 -20.63 -0.91
N GLU A 48 11.14 -21.93 -0.69
CA GLU A 48 11.40 -22.95 -1.72
C GLU A 48 10.42 -22.85 -2.90
N LEU A 49 9.18 -22.42 -2.69
CA LEU A 49 8.25 -22.08 -3.77
C LEU A 49 8.77 -20.88 -4.57
N ALA A 50 9.17 -19.80 -3.89
CA ALA A 50 9.69 -18.59 -4.52
C ALA A 50 10.93 -18.86 -5.37
N LYS A 51 11.90 -19.64 -4.86
CA LYS A 51 13.10 -20.05 -5.60
C LYS A 51 12.73 -20.80 -6.89
N ARG A 52 11.85 -21.80 -6.79
CA ARG A 52 11.37 -22.58 -7.96
C ARG A 52 10.68 -21.70 -8.99
N GLU A 53 9.88 -20.74 -8.56
CA GLU A 53 9.17 -19.83 -9.48
C GLU A 53 10.11 -18.82 -10.13
N LEU A 54 11.10 -18.28 -9.41
CA LEU A 54 12.14 -17.43 -9.99
C LEU A 54 12.92 -18.13 -11.11
N GLU A 55 13.31 -19.38 -10.88
CA GLU A 55 14.01 -20.18 -11.89
C GLU A 55 13.09 -20.54 -13.06
N HIS A 56 11.84 -20.92 -12.79
CA HIS A 56 10.85 -21.20 -13.84
C HIS A 56 10.58 -19.97 -14.72
N LEU A 57 10.63 -18.77 -14.15
CA LEU A 57 10.48 -17.50 -14.88
C LEU A 57 11.79 -17.04 -15.56
N GLY A 58 12.91 -17.72 -15.32
CA GLY A 58 14.22 -17.36 -15.86
C GLY A 58 14.83 -16.09 -15.27
N LEU A 59 14.42 -15.71 -14.04
CA LEU A 59 14.88 -14.47 -13.38
C LEU A 59 16.14 -14.68 -12.52
N ALA A 60 16.29 -15.85 -11.91
CA ALA A 60 17.46 -16.25 -11.12
C ALA A 60 17.49 -17.78 -11.00
N GLN A 61 18.67 -18.40 -10.82
CA GLN A 61 18.72 -19.83 -10.51
C GLN A 61 18.42 -20.06 -9.03
N GLN A 62 17.89 -21.23 -8.68
CA GLN A 62 17.61 -21.54 -7.27
C GLN A 62 18.87 -21.50 -6.39
N ILE A 63 20.02 -21.85 -6.98
CA ILE A 63 21.33 -21.85 -6.32
C ILE A 63 21.88 -20.44 -6.06
N ASP A 64 21.39 -19.42 -6.77
CA ASP A 64 21.84 -18.03 -6.60
C ASP A 64 21.13 -17.36 -5.39
N VAL A 65 20.06 -17.96 -4.87
CA VAL A 65 19.28 -17.41 -3.77
C VAL A 65 19.96 -17.76 -2.44
N VAL A 66 20.58 -16.75 -1.83
CA VAL A 66 21.36 -16.85 -0.59
C VAL A 66 20.49 -17.01 0.65
N ASP A 67 19.39 -16.25 0.74
CA ASP A 67 18.49 -16.24 1.89
C ASP A 67 17.08 -15.77 1.50
N GLY A 68 16.11 -15.93 2.40
CA GLY A 68 14.73 -15.49 2.19
C GLY A 68 14.01 -15.18 3.50
N ALA A 69 13.09 -14.22 3.47
CA ALA A 69 12.23 -13.87 4.59
C ALA A 69 10.77 -13.83 4.14
N VAL A 70 9.88 -14.27 5.02
CA VAL A 70 8.44 -14.31 4.76
C VAL A 70 7.72 -13.38 5.73
N VAL A 71 6.88 -12.50 5.19
CA VAL A 71 5.99 -11.64 5.97
C VAL A 71 4.56 -11.92 5.54
N ARG A 72 3.71 -12.31 6.50
CA ARG A 72 2.26 -12.48 6.28
C ARG A 72 1.56 -11.19 6.66
N MET A 73 0.86 -10.59 5.71
CA MET A 73 0.16 -9.31 5.92
C MET A 73 -1.36 -9.53 5.97
N PRO A 74 -1.97 -9.61 7.18
CA PRO A 74 -3.41 -9.72 7.28
C PRO A 74 -4.08 -8.43 6.78
N LYS A 75 -5.23 -8.58 6.13
CA LYS A 75 -6.05 -7.44 5.64
C LYS A 75 -5.28 -6.48 4.72
N ALA A 76 -4.40 -7.01 3.86
CA ALA A 76 -3.64 -6.22 2.91
C ALA A 76 -4.52 -5.56 1.82
N TYR A 77 -5.60 -6.24 1.40
CA TYR A 77 -6.48 -5.79 0.33
C TYR A 77 -7.94 -5.74 0.81
N PRO A 78 -8.64 -4.60 0.64
CA PRO A 78 -10.09 -4.59 0.73
C PRO A 78 -10.63 -5.38 -0.47
N VAL A 79 -11.37 -6.45 -0.17
CA VAL A 79 -11.99 -7.28 -1.19
C VAL A 79 -13.40 -6.75 -1.45
N TYR A 80 -13.70 -6.53 -2.72
CA TYR A 80 -15.01 -6.07 -3.20
C TYR A 80 -15.77 -7.26 -3.77
N ASP A 81 -16.41 -8.03 -2.90
CA ASP A 81 -17.28 -9.13 -3.30
C ASP A 81 -18.67 -8.62 -3.75
N SER A 82 -19.60 -9.51 -4.07
CA SER A 82 -20.92 -9.13 -4.57
C SER A 82 -21.80 -8.40 -3.56
N CYS A 83 -21.47 -8.43 -2.26
CA CYS A 83 -22.25 -7.77 -1.21
C CYS A 83 -21.51 -6.62 -0.52
N TYR A 84 -20.27 -6.31 -0.95
CA TYR A 84 -19.40 -5.33 -0.28
C TYR A 84 -20.07 -3.97 -0.09
N GLN A 85 -20.80 -3.48 -1.10
CA GLN A 85 -21.45 -2.16 -1.04
C GLN A 85 -22.51 -2.11 0.06
N GLN A 86 -23.34 -3.15 0.17
CA GLN A 86 -24.38 -3.24 1.18
C GLN A 86 -23.77 -3.39 2.57
N GLY A 87 -22.74 -4.24 2.71
CA GLY A 87 -22.02 -4.41 3.97
C GLY A 87 -21.34 -3.13 4.43
N LEU A 88 -20.65 -2.43 3.52
CA LEU A 88 -19.99 -1.16 3.80
C LEU A 88 -21.01 -0.08 4.17
N ALA A 89 -22.13 0.01 3.47
CA ALA A 89 -23.21 0.95 3.82
C ALA A 89 -23.73 0.71 5.24
N ALA A 90 -24.05 -0.54 5.59
CA ALA A 90 -24.54 -0.89 6.93
C ALA A 90 -23.52 -0.54 8.04
N VAL A 91 -22.23 -0.82 7.81
CA VAL A 91 -21.16 -0.45 8.75
C VAL A 91 -21.03 1.06 8.88
N ARG A 92 -21.09 1.80 7.77
CA ARG A 92 -21.03 3.28 7.77
C ARG A 92 -22.20 3.89 8.52
N GLU A 93 -23.42 3.44 8.26
CA GLU A 93 -24.63 3.88 8.97
C GLU A 93 -24.52 3.61 10.48
N PHE A 94 -24.04 2.43 10.86
CA PHE A 94 -23.84 2.09 12.27
C PHE A 94 -22.82 3.01 12.95
N LEU A 95 -21.66 3.19 12.32
CA LEU A 95 -20.56 3.99 12.90
C LEU A 95 -20.85 5.49 12.90
N ALA A 96 -21.71 5.99 12.00
CA ALA A 96 -22.15 7.38 11.98
C ALA A 96 -22.91 7.81 13.25
N MET A 97 -23.40 6.84 14.05
CA MET A 97 -24.02 7.14 15.36
C MET A 97 -23.01 7.56 16.43
N VAL A 98 -21.71 7.40 16.19
CA VAL A 98 -20.65 7.79 17.13
C VAL A 98 -20.13 9.19 16.74
N PRO A 99 -20.49 10.26 17.48
CA PRO A 99 -20.38 11.65 17.00
C PRO A 99 -18.94 12.15 16.80
N ASN A 100 -17.94 11.50 17.38
CA ASN A 100 -16.54 11.88 17.32
C ASN A 100 -15.65 10.84 16.62
N LEU A 101 -16.25 9.92 15.86
CA LEU A 101 -15.54 8.89 15.11
C LEU A 101 -15.41 9.30 13.65
N GLN A 102 -14.18 9.27 13.13
CA GLN A 102 -13.89 9.45 11.70
C GLN A 102 -13.09 8.25 11.18
N LEU A 103 -13.49 7.74 10.02
CA LEU A 103 -12.83 6.60 9.38
C LEU A 103 -11.82 7.10 8.34
N VAL A 104 -10.61 6.54 8.37
CA VAL A 104 -9.49 6.97 7.52
C VAL A 104 -8.73 5.77 6.96
N GLY A 105 -7.99 6.00 5.87
CA GLY A 105 -7.09 5.01 5.29
C GLY A 105 -7.78 3.82 4.63
N ARG A 106 -6.96 2.89 4.13
CA ARG A 106 -7.37 1.73 3.32
C ARG A 106 -8.42 0.84 4.01
N ASN A 107 -8.09 0.29 5.17
CA ASN A 107 -8.99 -0.63 5.87
C ASN A 107 -10.05 0.08 6.72
N GLY A 108 -9.76 1.27 7.27
CA GLY A 108 -10.74 2.03 8.05
C GLY A 108 -11.93 2.47 7.20
N MET A 109 -11.68 2.77 5.92
CA MET A 109 -12.72 3.15 4.96
C MET A 109 -13.15 1.99 4.04
N HIS A 110 -12.53 0.81 4.17
CA HIS A 110 -12.64 -0.32 3.22
C HIS A 110 -12.52 0.12 1.76
N ARG A 111 -11.51 0.93 1.47
CA ARG A 111 -11.22 1.48 0.13
C ARG A 111 -9.86 1.07 -0.37
N TYR A 112 -9.77 0.75 -1.66
CA TYR A 112 -8.49 0.52 -2.33
C TYR A 112 -7.70 1.82 -2.47
N ASN A 113 -7.01 2.21 -1.40
CA ASN A 113 -6.23 3.43 -1.32
C ASN A 113 -4.73 3.14 -1.43
N ASN A 114 -4.03 4.06 -2.11
CA ASN A 114 -2.59 4.21 -2.03
C ASN A 114 -2.19 4.97 -0.74
N GLN A 115 -0.87 5.09 -0.52
CA GLN A 115 -0.32 5.69 0.71
C GLN A 115 -0.70 7.16 0.85
N ASP A 116 -0.59 7.93 -0.23
CA ASP A 116 -0.94 9.35 -0.33
C ASP A 116 -2.41 9.60 0.03
N HIS A 117 -3.34 8.84 -0.54
CA HIS A 117 -4.77 8.93 -0.20
C HIS A 117 -5.02 8.59 1.27
N SER A 118 -4.35 7.55 1.78
CA SER A 118 -4.50 7.14 3.18
C SER A 118 -3.97 8.20 4.14
N MET A 119 -2.84 8.84 3.82
CA MET A 119 -2.29 9.95 4.59
C MET A 119 -3.19 11.18 4.53
N LEU A 120 -3.70 11.52 3.34
CA LEU A 120 -4.58 12.67 3.13
C LEU A 120 -5.86 12.55 3.96
N THR A 121 -6.52 11.38 3.95
CA THR A 121 -7.71 11.16 4.81
C THR A 121 -7.41 11.36 6.29
N ALA A 122 -6.24 10.93 6.78
CA ALA A 122 -5.84 11.15 8.17
C ALA A 122 -5.58 12.63 8.49
N MET A 123 -4.94 13.37 7.58
CA MET A 123 -4.70 14.81 7.74
C MET A 123 -6.00 15.61 7.78
N LEU A 124 -6.94 15.32 6.87
CA LEU A 124 -8.25 15.97 6.85
C LEU A 124 -9.06 15.63 8.11
N ALA A 125 -9.01 14.38 8.57
CA ALA A 125 -9.65 13.99 9.83
C ALA A 125 -9.10 14.76 11.03
N ALA A 126 -7.77 14.95 11.11
CA ALA A 126 -7.15 15.75 12.14
C ALA A 126 -7.59 17.23 12.08
N ARG A 127 -7.76 17.80 10.88
CA ARG A 127 -8.30 19.15 10.72
C ARG A 127 -9.76 19.26 11.12
N ASN A 128 -10.58 18.25 10.86
CA ASN A 128 -11.96 18.20 11.34
C ASN A 128 -12.02 18.25 12.87
N ILE A 129 -11.09 17.56 13.56
CA ILE A 129 -10.97 17.64 15.03
C ILE A 129 -10.63 19.08 15.48
N LEU A 130 -9.89 19.83 14.66
CA LEU A 130 -9.51 21.23 14.92
C LEU A 130 -10.55 22.25 14.44
N GLY A 131 -11.72 21.82 13.96
CA GLY A 131 -12.84 22.70 13.58
C GLY A 131 -13.07 22.89 12.08
N ALA A 132 -12.34 22.18 11.21
CA ALA A 132 -12.69 22.09 9.79
C ALA A 132 -13.89 21.14 9.55
N ASN A 133 -14.35 21.04 8.31
CA ASN A 133 -15.48 20.19 7.93
C ASN A 133 -15.30 19.54 6.54
N TYR A 134 -14.33 18.63 6.44
CA TYR A 134 -14.02 17.85 5.25
C TYR A 134 -14.82 16.55 5.18
N ASP A 135 -15.36 16.21 4.01
CA ASP A 135 -15.88 14.88 3.73
C ASP A 135 -14.73 13.95 3.30
N LEU A 136 -14.29 13.10 4.22
CA LEU A 136 -13.20 12.16 3.98
C LEU A 136 -13.52 11.14 2.88
N TRP A 137 -14.81 10.84 2.65
CA TRP A 137 -15.25 9.89 1.63
C TRP A 137 -15.21 10.47 0.21
N GLN A 138 -14.90 11.75 0.03
CA GLN A 138 -14.60 12.31 -1.29
C GLN A 138 -13.14 12.13 -1.68
N VAL A 139 -12.25 11.84 -0.72
CA VAL A 139 -10.85 11.56 -1.04
C VAL A 139 -10.77 10.31 -1.91
N ASN A 140 -10.19 10.48 -3.10
CA ASN A 140 -9.99 9.42 -4.07
C ASN A 140 -11.30 8.86 -4.70
N ALA A 141 -12.38 9.65 -4.75
CA ALA A 141 -13.62 9.25 -5.41
C ALA A 141 -13.44 9.04 -6.94
N ASP A 142 -12.53 9.79 -7.57
CA ASP A 142 -12.37 9.81 -9.05
C ASP A 142 -11.59 8.61 -9.65
N SER A 143 -10.99 7.75 -8.83
CA SER A 143 -10.28 6.56 -9.33
C SER A 143 -11.17 5.33 -9.50
N GLU A 144 -12.43 5.39 -9.03
CA GLU A 144 -13.47 4.40 -9.27
C GLU A 144 -14.33 4.83 -10.48
N TYR A 145 -13.73 4.79 -11.68
CA TYR A 145 -14.33 5.19 -12.97
C TYR A 145 -14.64 6.69 -13.07
N GLY A 146 -14.08 7.32 -14.12
CA GLY A 146 -14.16 8.76 -14.30
C GLY A 146 -15.59 9.29 -14.27
N GLU A 147 -15.86 10.17 -13.30
CA GLU A 147 -16.71 11.35 -13.40
C GLU A 147 -16.58 12.18 -12.10
N GLU A 148 -16.51 13.49 -12.30
CA GLU A 148 -16.14 14.58 -11.39
C GLU A 148 -16.68 14.50 -9.94
N GLY A 149 -15.77 14.42 -8.95
CA GLY A 149 -16.09 14.54 -7.53
C GLY A 149 -15.19 15.49 -6.74
N GLY A 150 -15.72 16.69 -6.45
CA GLY A 150 -15.35 17.57 -5.31
C GLY A 150 -13.86 17.74 -4.99
N GLU A 151 -13.15 18.53 -5.79
CA GLU A 151 -11.73 18.83 -5.57
C GLU A 151 -11.48 19.53 -4.23
N ILE A 152 -10.46 19.07 -3.50
CA ILE A 152 -9.77 19.88 -2.49
C ILE A 152 -9.23 21.09 -3.25
N THR A 153 -9.58 22.30 -2.82
CA THR A 153 -9.19 23.51 -3.56
C THR A 153 -7.66 23.67 -3.58
N GLU A 154 -7.11 24.28 -4.63
CA GLU A 154 -5.66 24.56 -4.70
C GLU A 154 -5.14 25.32 -3.46
N GLU A 155 -5.96 26.18 -2.86
CA GLU A 155 -5.61 26.92 -1.65
C GLU A 155 -5.50 26.00 -0.43
N GLU A 156 -6.38 25.01 -0.30
CA GLU A 156 -6.32 24.00 0.76
C GLU A 156 -5.14 23.03 0.58
N LEU A 157 -4.81 22.69 -0.66
CA LEU A 157 -3.60 21.94 -1.01
C LEU A 157 -2.34 22.73 -0.64
N LYS A 158 -2.24 24.00 -0.99
CA LYS A 158 -1.10 24.87 -0.60
C LYS A 158 -0.96 24.99 0.92
N GLN A 159 -2.07 25.06 1.66
CA GLN A 159 -2.03 25.04 3.11
C GLN A 159 -1.54 23.68 3.66
N LEU A 160 -1.93 22.55 3.05
CA LEU A 160 -1.38 21.23 3.40
C LEU A 160 0.13 21.18 3.17
N GLU A 161 0.59 21.60 1.99
CA GLU A 161 2.00 21.60 1.61
C GLU A 161 2.85 22.44 2.58
N SER A 162 2.34 23.58 3.03
CA SER A 162 3.07 24.45 3.98
C SER A 162 3.38 23.79 5.33
N SER A 163 2.66 22.73 5.67
CA SER A 163 2.82 21.96 6.91
C SER A 163 3.62 20.67 6.75
N GLN A 164 3.98 20.29 5.52
CA GLN A 164 4.74 19.07 5.24
C GLN A 164 6.24 19.30 5.52
N PRO A 165 6.95 18.27 6.03
CA PRO A 165 8.41 18.33 6.11
C PRO A 165 9.00 18.51 4.70
N LEU A 166 10.14 19.22 4.64
CA LEU A 166 10.82 19.50 3.38
C LEU A 166 11.09 18.20 2.61
N ILE A 167 10.63 18.16 1.36
CA ILE A 167 10.95 17.07 0.45
C ILE A 167 12.47 17.06 0.26
N PRO A 168 13.17 15.94 0.52
CA PRO A 168 14.58 15.84 0.24
C PRO A 168 14.85 16.19 -1.23
N GLN A 169 15.61 17.25 -1.46
CA GLN A 169 16.04 17.57 -2.82
C GLN A 169 17.09 16.56 -3.23
N ARG A 170 16.99 16.09 -4.49
CA ARG A 170 18.03 15.26 -5.09
C ARG A 170 19.37 15.94 -4.87
N ALA A 171 20.29 15.26 -4.19
CA ALA A 171 21.65 15.76 -4.06
C ALA A 171 22.18 16.01 -5.48
N VAL A 172 22.51 17.27 -5.78
CA VAL A 172 23.20 17.59 -7.03
C VAL A 172 24.51 16.84 -6.95
N ALA A 173 24.70 15.86 -7.84
CA ALA A 173 25.96 15.14 -7.92
C ALA A 173 27.08 16.16 -8.09
N GLY A 174 27.86 16.36 -7.04
CA GLY A 174 29.02 17.23 -7.08
C GLY A 174 29.98 16.68 -8.12
N VAL A 175 30.31 17.51 -9.11
CA VAL A 175 31.42 17.26 -10.01
C VAL A 175 32.69 17.20 -9.17
N GLY A 176 33.19 15.99 -8.93
CA GLY A 176 34.58 15.68 -8.56
C GLY A 176 35.03 15.97 -7.12
N ARG A 177 35.67 14.98 -6.51
CA ARG A 177 37.14 14.92 -6.39
C ARG A 177 37.61 13.47 -6.47
#